data_AF-A0A938YUA9-F1
#
_entry.id   AF-A0A938YUA9-F1
#
_cell.length_a   1.000
_cell.length_b   1.000
_cell.length_c   1.000
_cell.angle_alpha   90.00
_cell.angle_beta   90.00
_cell.angle_gamma   90.00
#
_symmetry.space_group_name_H-M   'P 1'
#
loop_
_entity.id
_entity.type
_entity.pdbx_description
1 polymer ?
#
loop_
_entity_poly.entity_id
_entity_poly.type
_entity_poly.pdbx_seq_one_letter_code
_entity_poly.pdbx_strand_id
1 'polypeptide(L)'
;MNEELPSSEAALKLLSECGCSKRVVNHCKAVSALAVRFARACENKGLTVDVNLVEAGALLHDIGRSKTHDVTHAVVGVEIAKSLNL
;
A
#
# COMPACT_ATOMS: atom_id res chain seq x y z
N MET A 1 -4.90 16.81 -3.50
CA MET A 1 -4.50 15.59 -2.78
C MET A 1 -5.48 15.43 -1.65
N ASN A 2 -6.14 14.28 -1.54
CA ASN A 2 -6.95 13.98 -0.37
C ASN A 2 -6.03 13.94 0.85
N GLU A 3 -6.43 14.56 1.96
CA GLU A 3 -5.68 14.47 3.22
C GLU A 3 -5.98 13.16 3.98
N GLU A 4 -6.96 12.38 3.49
CA GLU A 4 -7.43 11.17 4.16
C GLU A 4 -6.84 9.92 3.50
N LEU A 5 -6.20 9.08 4.32
CA LEU A 5 -5.62 7.81 3.90
C LEU A 5 -6.73 6.79 3.59
N PRO A 6 -6.57 5.96 2.55
CA PRO A 6 -7.51 4.87 2.31
C PRO A 6 -7.48 3.87 3.46
N SER A 7 -8.65 3.39 3.88
CA SER A 7 -8.73 2.25 4.79
C SER A 7 -8.12 0.99 4.16
N SER A 8 -7.76 0.00 4.96
CA SER A 8 -7.19 -1.26 4.47
C SER A 8 -8.11 -1.95 3.47
N GLU A 9 -9.42 -1.91 3.70
CA GLU A 9 -10.42 -2.46 2.77
C GLU A 9 -10.43 -1.68 1.45
N ALA A 10 -10.44 -0.34 1.51
CA ALA A 10 -10.40 0.51 0.33
C ALA A 10 -9.10 0.28 -0.48
N ALA A 11 -7.94 0.22 0.18
CA ALA A 11 -6.66 -0.05 -0.47
C ALA A 11 -6.64 -1.42 -1.17
N LEU A 12 -7.18 -2.46 -0.54
CA LEU A 12 -7.30 -3.79 -1.13
C LEU A 12 -8.25 -3.82 -2.33
N LYS A 13 -9.33 -3.05 -2.26
CA LYS A 13 -10.27 -2.87 -3.37
C LYS A 13 -9.58 -2.19 -4.56
N LEU A 14 -8.84 -1.12 -4.31
CA LEU A 14 -8.08 -0.39 -5.34
C LEU A 14 -7.07 -1.28 -6.07
N LEU A 15 -6.32 -2.12 -5.35
CA LEU A 15 -5.41 -3.08 -6.00
C LEU A 15 -6.17 -3.99 -6.99
N SER A 16 -7.33 -4.49 -6.58
CA SER A 16 -8.15 -5.39 -7.39
C SER A 16 -8.75 -4.66 -8.60
N GLU A 17 -9.30 -3.46 -8.39
CA GLU A 17 -9.90 -2.61 -9.43
C GLU A 17 -8.87 -2.11 -10.45
N CYS A 18 -7.63 -1.85 -10.02
CA CYS A 18 -6.55 -1.47 -10.93
C CYS A 18 -6.07 -2.63 -11.82
N GLY A 19 -6.40 -3.88 -11.45
CA GLY A 19 -6.06 -5.09 -12.20
C GLY A 19 -4.90 -5.88 -11.61
N CYS A 20 -4.54 -5.69 -10.33
CA CYS A 20 -3.55 -6.56 -9.68
C CYS A 20 -4.08 -8.00 -9.58
N SER A 21 -3.21 -8.96 -9.86
CA SER A 21 -3.56 -10.38 -9.68
C SER A 21 -3.82 -10.71 -8.21
N LYS A 22 -4.60 -11.77 -7.94
CA LYS A 22 -4.80 -12.29 -6.57
C LYS A 22 -3.48 -12.56 -5.84
N ARG A 23 -2.43 -12.97 -6.57
CA ARG A 23 -1.09 -13.18 -6.01
C ARG A 23 -0.48 -11.89 -5.49
N VAL A 24 -0.57 -10.79 -6.26
CA VAL A 24 -0.09 -9.46 -5.83
C VAL A 24 -0.91 -8.96 -4.64
N VAL A 25 -2.24 -9.07 -4.68
CA VAL A 25 -3.10 -8.66 -3.56
C VAL A 25 -2.73 -9.41 -2.27
N ASN A 26 -2.53 -10.73 -2.34
CA ASN A 26 -2.12 -11.53 -1.18
C ASN A 26 -0.69 -11.20 -0.72
N HIS A 27 0.22 -10.85 -1.64
CA HIS A 27 1.55 -10.36 -1.31
C HIS A 27 1.48 -9.06 -0.51
N CYS A 28 0.76 -8.05 -1.01
CA CYS A 28 0.56 -6.78 -0.31
C CYS A 28 -0.06 -6.96 1.08
N LYS A 29 -1.05 -7.86 1.23
CA LYS A 29 -1.62 -8.21 2.55
C LYS A 29 -0.56 -8.73 3.53
N ALA A 30 0.27 -9.67 3.09
CA ALA A 30 1.30 -10.25 3.93
C ALA A 30 2.38 -9.23 4.33
N VAL A 31 2.79 -8.38 3.38
CA VAL A 31 3.75 -7.28 3.63
C VAL A 31 3.17 -6.26 4.61
N SER A 32 1.92 -5.84 4.40
CA SER A 32 1.23 -4.90 5.29
C SER A 32 1.12 -5.43 6.72
N ALA A 33 0.75 -6.70 6.90
CA ALA A 33 0.71 -7.32 8.23
C ALA A 33 2.09 -7.30 8.94
N LEU A 34 3.18 -7.54 8.20
CA LEU A 34 4.52 -7.45 8.76
C LEU A 34 4.94 -6.00 9.06
N ALA A 35 4.63 -5.07 8.16
CA ALA A 35 4.93 -3.65 8.30
C ALA A 35 4.23 -3.05 9.53
N VAL A 36 2.94 -3.36 9.74
CA VAL A 36 2.19 -2.95 10.94
C VAL A 36 2.80 -3.51 12.21
N ARG A 37 3.26 -4.77 12.21
CA ARG A 37 3.96 -5.35 13.36
C ARG A 37 5.24 -4.58 13.70
N PHE A 38 6.01 -4.17 12.70
CA PHE A 38 7.20 -3.34 12.92
C PHE A 38 6.84 -1.92 13.40
N ALA A 39 5.82 -1.29 12.80
CA ALA A 39 5.34 0.02 13.22
C ALA A 39 4.91 0.03 14.69
N ARG A 40 4.12 -0.96 15.12
CA ARG A 40 3.70 -1.14 16.52
C ARG A 40 4.89 -1.43 17.44
N ALA A 41 5.88 -2.20 17.00
CA ALA A 41 7.08 -2.45 17.79
C ALA A 41 7.91 -1.18 18.01
N CYS A 42 7.96 -0.28 17.01
CA CYS A 42 8.58 1.03 17.13
C CYS A 42 7.80 1.97 18.05
N GLU A 43 6.47 2.02 17.89
CA GLU A 43 5.56 2.77 18.76
C GLU A 43 5.72 2.36 20.24
N ASN A 44 5.78 1.05 20.52
CA ASN A 44 6.02 0.50 21.85
C ASN A 44 7.39 0.88 22.45
N LYS A 45 8.36 1.29 21.62
CA LYS A 45 9.67 1.80 22.07
C LYS A 45 9.66 3.32 22.29
N GLY A 46 8.50 3.97 22.20
CA GLY A 46 8.35 5.41 22.36
C GLY A 46 8.67 6.22 21.09
N LEU A 47 8.76 5.57 19.93
CA LEU A 47 8.93 6.28 18.66
C LEU A 47 7.56 6.74 18.13
N THR A 48 7.49 7.97 17.63
CA THR A 48 6.29 8.45 16.92
C THR A 48 6.24 7.80 15.54
N VAL A 49 5.23 6.94 15.32
CA VAL A 49 5.00 6.26 14.04
C VAL A 49 3.53 6.36 13.68
N ASP A 50 3.23 6.81 12.47
CA ASP A 50 1.87 6.72 11.93
C ASP A 50 1.62 5.31 11.37
N VAL A 51 0.98 4.47 12.18
CA VAL A 51 0.70 3.07 11.82
C VAL A 51 -0.26 2.97 10.63
N ASN A 52 -1.20 3.91 10.49
CA ASN A 52 -2.18 3.90 9.40
C ASN A 52 -1.51 4.23 8.07
N LEU A 53 -0.59 5.21 8.07
CA LEU A 53 0.23 5.52 6.90
C LEU A 53 1.10 4.34 6.47
N VAL A 54 1.72 3.65 7.44
CA VAL A 54 2.52 2.44 7.16
C VAL A 54 1.65 1.34 6.55
N GLU A 55 0.45 1.11 7.10
CA GLU A 55 -0.47 0.10 6.59
C GLU A 55 -0.93 0.41 5.15
N ALA A 56 -1.38 1.63 4.89
CA ALA A 56 -1.83 2.08 3.58
C ALA A 56 -0.70 2.03 2.54
N GLY A 57 0.48 2.54 2.89
CA GLY A 57 1.67 2.50 2.03
C GLY A 57 2.09 1.07 1.70
N ALA A 58 2.11 0.17 2.69
CA ALA A 58 2.47 -1.23 2.47
C ALA A 58 1.44 -1.99 1.61
N LEU A 59 0.15 -1.68 1.73
CA LEU A 59 -0.88 -2.26 0.87
C LEU A 59 -0.73 -1.80 -0.58
N LEU A 60 -0.48 -0.51 -0.80
CA LEU A 60 -0.48 0.09 -2.15
C LEU A 60 0.87 0.08 -2.85
N HIS A 61 1.96 -0.30 -2.18
CA HIS A 61 3.33 -0.18 -2.71
C HIS A 61 3.53 -0.82 -4.09
N ASP A 62 2.79 -1.90 -4.36
CA ASP A 62 2.90 -2.70 -5.58
C ASP A 62 1.75 -2.46 -6.57
N ILE A 63 0.94 -1.39 -6.42
CA ILE A 63 -0.21 -1.13 -7.30
C ILE A 63 0.17 -0.99 -8.79
N GLY A 64 1.39 -0.56 -9.10
CA GLY A 64 1.92 -0.52 -10.46
C GLY A 64 2.11 -1.89 -11.11
N ARG A 65 2.12 -2.98 -10.32
CA ARG A 65 2.10 -4.36 -10.82
C ARG A 65 0.83 -4.70 -11.61
N SER A 66 -0.20 -3.87 -11.51
CA SER A 66 -1.36 -3.95 -12.39
C SER A 66 -1.05 -3.66 -13.87
N LYS A 67 0.06 -2.98 -14.17
CA LYS A 67 0.43 -2.56 -15.53
C LYS A 67 1.79 -3.09 -15.99
N THR A 68 2.76 -3.23 -15.09
CA THR A 68 4.11 -3.69 -15.44
C THR A 68 4.71 -4.62 -14.39
N HIS A 69 5.54 -5.57 -14.85
CA HIS A 69 6.19 -6.58 -14.02
C HIS A 69 7.71 -6.35 -13.87
N ASP A 70 8.28 -5.29 -14.44
CA ASP A 70 9.68 -4.91 -14.24
C ASP A 70 9.84 -3.91 -13.09
N VAL A 71 11.03 -3.30 -12.97
CA VAL A 71 11.35 -2.33 -11.90
C VAL A 71 10.52 -1.04 -11.98
N THR A 72 9.96 -0.72 -13.14
CA THR A 72 9.19 0.52 -13.36
C THR A 72 7.82 0.52 -12.68
N HIS A 73 7.38 -0.61 -12.11
CA HIS A 73 6.13 -0.70 -11.32
C HIS A 73 6.06 0.34 -10.20
N ALA A 74 7.20 0.73 -9.61
CA ALA A 74 7.24 1.78 -8.59
C ALA A 74 6.83 3.15 -9.17
N VAL A 75 7.36 3.50 -10.34
CA VAL A 75 7.02 4.77 -11.03
C VAL A 75 5.58 4.75 -11.52
N VAL A 76 5.16 3.65 -12.16
CA VAL A 76 3.78 3.48 -12.61
C VAL A 76 2.80 3.50 -11.44
N GLY A 77 3.20 2.96 -10.28
CA GLY A 77 2.41 3.01 -9.05
C GLY A 77 2.14 4.43 -8.58
N VAL A 78 3.13 5.33 -8.65
CA VAL A 78 2.97 6.76 -8.34
C VAL A 78 1.96 7.41 -9.28
N GLU A 79 2.04 7.13 -10.59
CA GLU A 79 1.11 7.71 -11.56
C GLU A 79 -0.33 7.21 -11.36
N ILE A 80 -0.51 5.93 -11.00
CA ILE A 80 -1.80 5.38 -10.61
C ILE A 80 -2.32 6.08 -9.34
N ALA A 81 -1.50 6.20 -8.29
CA ALA A 81 -1.90 6.84 -7.04
C ALA A 81 -2.39 8.29 -7.26
N LYS A 82 -1.63 9.09 -8.03
CA LYS A 82 -2.04 10.44 -8.42
C LYS A 82 -3.38 10.47 -9.16
N SER A 83 -3.60 9.53 -10.09
CA SER A 83 -4.86 9.44 -10.84
C SER A 83 -6.07 9.12 -9.96
N LEU A 84 -5.83 8.49 -8.81
CA LEU A 84 -6.84 8.16 -7.80
C LEU A 84 -6.99 9.26 -6.73
N ASN A 85 -6.29 10.40 -6.88
CA ASN A 85 -6.21 11.48 -5.90
C ASN A 85 -5.64 11.09 -4.53
N LEU A 86 -4.78 10.07 -4.50
CA LEU A 86 -3.95 9.68 -3.36
C LEU A 86 -2.67 10.51 -3.27
#